data_AF-A0A955BJS2-F1
#
_entry.id   AF-A0A955BJS2-F1
#
_cell.length_a   1.000
_cell.length_b   1.000
_cell.length_c   1.000
_cell.angle_alpha   90.00
_cell.angle_beta   90.00
_cell.angle_gamma   90.00
#
_symmetry.space_group_name_H-M   'P 1'
#
loop_
_entity.id
_entity.type
_entity.pdbx_description
1 polymer ?
#
loop_
_entity_poly.entity_id
_entity_poly.type
_entity_poly.pdbx_seq_one_letter_code
_entity_poly.pdbx_strand_id
1 'polypeptide(L)'
;PTHKNQLGQTIHGQHVRVCTRCIYDERVDQIEFDANGVCNYCRQVDRLRLQYGTGTPSGEQKFSAILDNIRRAGFKKRYDCVIGVSGGTDSSYMVYLARKWGLRPLAVHYDNTWNTAIATENIRKVLSALNVDLYTHVVDNKESDDIFRAFFLSGVAEIEAATDLALAEVMYRAAWRHGIRYVLEGHSFTTEGITPVGRNYFDGKYIQSIHKRFGRRRMVSYPLMTFNRFMWWSCAARIRKVRPFWYISYTKEDARTFLENEYGWRYYGGHHLENRMTAFYHSVYMPQKFGADLRNNTLSALARVGSLTREEAWAAYNTPPHIEEELVAYFRKRLELTEQEYQSIMCAPPRGWHEFPTYKKRFERLRPLFSILAESNLVPMSFYLKYCFPIKGAAARHNENVSSSLPEIRRAA
;
A
#
# COMPACT_ATOMS: atom_id res chain seq x y z
N PRO A 1 -17.94 13.10 -18.70
CA PRO A 1 -17.05 12.32 -19.56
C PRO A 1 -16.88 10.90 -19.00
N THR A 2 -17.92 10.10 -19.20
CA THR A 2 -18.11 8.73 -18.73
C THR A 2 -17.34 7.75 -19.64
N HIS A 3 -16.63 6.79 -19.02
CA HIS A 3 -16.06 5.57 -19.59
C HIS A 3 -15.15 5.68 -20.84
N LYS A 4 -13.85 5.94 -20.63
CA LYS A 4 -12.78 5.58 -21.59
C LYS A 4 -12.21 4.16 -21.41
N ASN A 5 -12.82 3.32 -20.56
CA ASN A 5 -12.42 1.93 -20.33
C ASN A 5 -13.61 0.98 -20.47
N GLN A 6 -14.32 1.00 -21.61
CA GLN A 6 -15.02 -0.21 -22.03
C GLN A 6 -13.99 -1.11 -22.71
N LEU A 7 -13.17 -1.78 -21.89
CA LEU A 7 -12.66 -3.06 -22.33
C LEU A 7 -13.89 -3.91 -22.70
N GLY A 8 -13.87 -4.59 -23.84
CA GLY A 8 -14.93 -5.50 -24.24
C GLY A 8 -15.25 -6.53 -23.13
N GLN A 9 -16.44 -7.12 -23.20
CA GLN A 9 -16.90 -8.02 -22.13
C GLN A 9 -16.07 -9.31 -22.00
N THR A 10 -15.35 -9.71 -23.05
CA THR A 10 -14.53 -10.94 -23.07
C THR A 10 -13.04 -10.62 -23.20
N ILE A 11 -12.18 -11.37 -22.50
CA ILE A 11 -10.72 -11.17 -22.52
C ILE A 11 -10.11 -11.45 -23.91
N HIS A 12 -10.82 -12.20 -24.76
CA HIS A 12 -10.39 -12.58 -26.12
C HIS A 12 -10.86 -11.64 -27.24
N GLY A 13 -11.69 -10.64 -26.93
CA GLY A 13 -12.25 -9.68 -27.90
C GLY A 13 -11.70 -8.26 -27.77
N GLN A 14 -10.53 -8.08 -27.14
CA GLN A 14 -9.95 -6.78 -26.85
C GLN A 14 -8.99 -6.29 -27.93
N HIS A 15 -8.93 -4.98 -28.13
CA HIS A 15 -7.89 -4.33 -28.93
C HIS A 15 -6.59 -4.05 -28.15
N VAL A 16 -6.47 -4.55 -26.91
CA VAL A 16 -5.27 -4.40 -26.07
C VAL A 16 -4.59 -5.74 -25.83
N ARG A 17 -3.25 -5.75 -25.74
CA ARG A 17 -2.52 -6.96 -25.36
C ARG A 17 -2.70 -7.25 -23.87
N VAL A 18 -3.17 -8.46 -23.55
CA VAL A 18 -3.40 -8.94 -22.18
C VAL A 18 -2.47 -10.10 -21.84
N CYS A 19 -1.99 -10.17 -20.60
CA CYS A 19 -1.15 -11.24 -20.10
C CYS A 19 -1.86 -12.59 -20.21
N THR A 20 -1.15 -13.64 -20.66
CA THR A 20 -1.70 -14.99 -20.79
C THR A 20 -1.94 -15.71 -19.45
N ARG A 21 -1.40 -15.19 -18.33
CA ARG A 21 -1.54 -15.78 -16.97
C ARG A 21 -2.38 -14.97 -15.98
N CYS A 22 -2.55 -13.67 -16.21
CA CYS A 22 -3.36 -12.81 -15.35
C CYS A 22 -4.26 -11.92 -16.21
N ILE A 23 -4.75 -10.82 -15.63
CA ILE A 23 -5.60 -9.84 -16.35
C ILE A 23 -4.89 -8.51 -16.60
N TYR A 24 -3.60 -8.39 -16.27
CA TYR A 24 -2.83 -7.20 -16.62
C TYR A 24 -2.71 -7.06 -18.13
N ASP A 25 -3.01 -5.85 -18.61
CA ASP A 25 -2.91 -5.44 -20.00
C ASP A 25 -1.82 -4.38 -20.22
N GLU A 26 -1.54 -4.06 -21.48
CA GLU A 26 -0.47 -3.14 -21.89
C GLU A 26 -0.58 -1.70 -21.34
N ARG A 27 -1.71 -1.32 -20.74
CA ARG A 27 -1.88 0.00 -20.08
C ARG A 27 -1.32 0.03 -18.66
N VAL A 28 -1.01 -1.13 -18.08
CA VAL A 28 -0.38 -1.23 -16.76
C VAL A 28 1.01 -0.60 -16.82
N ASP A 29 1.32 0.30 -15.89
CA ASP A 29 2.60 1.02 -15.89
C ASP A 29 3.78 0.04 -15.88
N GLN A 30 4.78 0.27 -16.75
CA GLN A 30 6.01 -0.54 -16.86
C GLN A 30 5.77 -2.03 -17.14
N ILE A 31 4.66 -2.38 -17.79
CA ILE A 31 4.41 -3.76 -18.19
C ILE A 31 5.24 -4.14 -19.43
N GLU A 32 5.83 -5.32 -19.36
CA GLU A 32 6.52 -5.96 -20.49
C GLU A 32 6.02 -7.40 -20.59
N PHE A 33 5.96 -7.92 -21.81
CA PHE A 33 5.50 -9.29 -22.09
C PHE A 33 6.63 -10.09 -22.71
N ASP A 34 6.80 -11.34 -22.27
CA ASP A 34 7.71 -12.28 -22.91
C ASP A 34 7.10 -12.89 -24.20
N ALA A 35 7.88 -13.75 -24.87
CA ALA A 35 7.47 -14.43 -26.10
C ALA A 35 6.21 -15.30 -25.94
N ASN A 36 5.91 -15.75 -24.72
CA ASN A 36 4.71 -16.53 -24.40
C ASN A 36 3.52 -15.63 -23.96
N GLY A 37 3.67 -14.31 -24.07
CA GLY A 37 2.65 -13.35 -23.64
C GLY A 37 2.49 -13.23 -22.12
N VAL A 38 3.45 -13.72 -21.32
CA VAL A 38 3.41 -13.60 -19.86
C VAL A 38 4.06 -12.28 -19.44
N CYS A 39 3.39 -11.52 -18.57
CA CYS A 39 3.91 -10.23 -18.13
C CYS A 39 5.05 -10.35 -17.10
N ASN A 40 5.92 -9.35 -17.08
CA ASN A 40 7.04 -9.20 -16.14
C ASN A 40 6.61 -9.30 -14.66
N TYR A 41 5.41 -8.84 -14.30
CA TYR A 41 4.87 -8.96 -12.94
C TYR A 41 4.53 -10.40 -12.53
N CYS A 42 4.03 -11.22 -13.46
CA CYS A 42 3.86 -12.66 -13.22
C CYS A 42 5.20 -13.34 -12.97
N ARG A 43 6.19 -13.05 -13.84
CA ARG A 43 7.56 -13.57 -13.70
C ARG A 43 8.21 -13.13 -12.38
N GLN A 44 7.94 -11.91 -11.92
CA GLN A 44 8.45 -11.43 -10.65
C GLN A 44 7.87 -12.21 -9.46
N VAL A 45 6.57 -12.52 -9.48
CA VAL A 45 5.96 -13.37 -8.43
C VAL A 45 6.55 -14.77 -8.44
N ASP A 46 6.78 -15.39 -9.61
CA ASP A 46 7.41 -16.71 -9.69
C ASP A 46 8.82 -16.69 -9.07
N ARG A 47 9.62 -15.66 -9.39
CA ARG A 47 10.97 -15.48 -8.81
C ARG A 47 10.92 -15.33 -7.29
N LEU A 48 9.98 -14.54 -6.76
CA LEU A 48 9.81 -14.37 -5.33
C LEU A 48 9.39 -15.68 -4.65
N ARG A 49 8.45 -16.43 -5.22
CA ARG A 49 8.05 -17.76 -4.70
C ARG A 49 9.26 -18.69 -4.58
N LEU A 50 10.07 -18.77 -5.62
CA LEU A 50 11.26 -19.61 -5.63
C LEU A 50 12.30 -19.13 -4.61
N GLN A 51 12.59 -17.83 -4.58
CA GLN A 51 13.58 -17.23 -3.68
C GLN A 51 13.24 -17.50 -2.21
N TYR A 52 11.98 -17.31 -1.82
CA TYR A 52 11.52 -17.46 -0.44
C TYR A 52 11.09 -18.90 -0.11
N GLY A 53 10.91 -19.77 -1.11
CA GLY A 53 10.36 -21.11 -0.92
C GLY A 53 8.91 -21.06 -0.42
N THR A 54 8.14 -20.05 -0.84
CA THR A 54 6.81 -19.74 -0.28
C THR A 54 5.88 -20.95 -0.29
N GLY A 55 5.38 -21.35 0.88
CA GLY A 55 4.47 -22.49 1.02
C GLY A 55 5.11 -23.86 0.85
N THR A 56 6.45 -23.94 0.89
CA THR A 56 7.20 -25.20 0.83
C THR A 56 7.93 -25.48 2.14
N PRO A 57 8.34 -26.73 2.42
CA PRO A 57 9.15 -27.06 3.60
C PRO A 57 10.43 -26.22 3.73
N SER A 58 11.05 -25.84 2.60
CA SER A 58 12.24 -24.96 2.62
C SER A 58 11.91 -23.55 3.07
N GLY A 59 10.77 -22.99 2.65
CA GLY A 59 10.30 -21.69 3.12
C GLY A 59 9.99 -21.70 4.61
N GLU A 60 9.30 -22.75 5.07
CA GLU A 60 9.00 -22.93 6.50
C GLU A 60 10.27 -23.07 7.35
N GLN A 61 11.28 -23.81 6.88
CA GLN A 61 12.56 -23.92 7.56
C GLN A 61 13.29 -22.57 7.65
N LYS A 62 13.34 -21.80 6.54
CA LYS A 62 13.88 -20.43 6.54
C LYS A 62 13.16 -19.55 7.55
N PHE A 63 11.83 -19.65 7.61
CA PHE A 63 11.02 -18.87 8.54
C PHE A 63 11.21 -19.30 10.00
N SER A 64 11.34 -20.61 10.26
CA SER A 64 11.63 -21.14 11.59
C SER A 64 12.92 -20.55 12.17
N ALA A 65 13.98 -20.43 11.37
CA ALA A 65 15.21 -19.77 11.79
C ALA A 65 15.00 -18.27 12.14
N ILE A 66 14.09 -17.59 11.44
CA ILE A 66 13.71 -16.20 11.75
C ILE A 66 12.93 -16.14 13.08
N LEU A 67 12.02 -17.08 13.33
CA LEU A 67 11.30 -17.16 14.61
C LEU A 67 12.26 -17.35 15.78
N ASP A 68 13.30 -18.19 15.63
CA ASP A 68 14.32 -18.36 16.66
C ASP A 68 15.13 -17.08 16.89
N ASN A 69 15.43 -16.32 15.85
CA ASN A 69 16.06 -15.01 15.97
C ASN A 69 15.17 -14.01 16.73
N ILE A 70 13.85 -14.04 16.49
CA ILE A 70 12.87 -13.21 17.19
C ILE A 70 12.85 -13.57 18.68
N ARG A 71 12.69 -14.85 19.00
CA ARG A 71 12.66 -15.34 20.39
C ARG A 71 13.95 -15.00 21.14
N ARG A 72 15.11 -15.19 20.51
CA ARG A 72 16.41 -14.83 21.10
C ARG A 72 16.53 -13.33 21.38
N ALA A 73 16.11 -12.48 20.45
CA ALA A 73 16.15 -11.03 20.66
C ALA A 73 15.12 -10.52 21.68
N GLY A 74 14.05 -11.29 21.89
CA GLY A 74 12.98 -11.07 22.87
C GLY A 74 13.19 -11.77 24.22
N PHE A 75 14.32 -12.45 24.44
CA PHE A 75 14.56 -13.18 25.69
C PHE A 75 14.46 -12.25 26.92
N LYS A 76 13.72 -12.69 27.94
CA LYS A 76 13.40 -11.93 29.16
C LYS A 76 12.67 -10.59 28.93
N LYS A 77 12.11 -10.35 27.74
CA LYS A 77 11.26 -9.18 27.45
C LYS A 77 9.79 -9.56 27.44
N ARG A 78 8.94 -8.59 27.80
CA ARG A 78 7.48 -8.70 27.70
C ARG A 78 7.04 -9.04 26.28
N TYR A 79 7.61 -8.34 25.29
CA TYR A 79 7.31 -8.55 23.87
C TYR A 79 8.57 -8.95 23.08
N ASP A 80 8.40 -9.73 22.02
CA ASP A 80 9.47 -10.14 21.12
C ASP A 80 9.30 -9.58 19.69
N CYS A 81 8.08 -9.23 19.29
CA CYS A 81 7.77 -8.59 18.02
C CYS A 81 6.66 -7.53 18.12
N VAL A 82 6.62 -6.64 17.14
CA VAL A 82 5.52 -5.71 16.87
C VAL A 82 4.72 -6.22 15.69
N ILE A 83 3.40 -6.08 15.72
CA ILE A 83 2.51 -6.35 14.59
C ILE A 83 1.62 -5.15 14.36
N GLY A 84 1.65 -4.58 13.16
CA GLY A 84 0.70 -3.54 12.77
C GLY A 84 -0.70 -4.13 12.57
N VAL A 85 -1.73 -3.56 13.21
CA VAL A 85 -3.12 -4.00 13.09
C VAL A 85 -4.01 -2.92 12.48
N SER A 86 -4.84 -3.30 11.52
CA SER A 86 -5.83 -2.40 10.86
C SER A 86 -7.28 -2.83 11.07
N GLY A 87 -7.51 -4.02 11.63
CA GLY A 87 -8.83 -4.67 11.64
C GLY A 87 -9.14 -5.46 10.37
N GLY A 88 -8.28 -5.36 9.34
CA GLY A 88 -8.33 -6.17 8.14
C GLY A 88 -7.91 -7.63 8.37
N THR A 89 -8.16 -8.48 7.37
CA THR A 89 -7.91 -9.92 7.42
C THR A 89 -6.45 -10.24 7.72
N ASP A 90 -5.54 -9.68 6.92
CA ASP A 90 -4.13 -10.07 6.90
C ASP A 90 -3.44 -9.80 8.24
N SER A 91 -3.68 -8.61 8.81
CA SER A 91 -3.11 -8.21 10.10
C SER A 91 -3.72 -8.98 11.26
N SER A 92 -5.04 -9.22 11.23
CA SER A 92 -5.73 -10.01 12.26
C SER A 92 -5.23 -11.46 12.30
N TYR A 93 -5.09 -12.09 11.13
CA TYR A 93 -4.57 -13.45 11.03
C TYR A 93 -3.08 -13.53 11.43
N MET A 94 -2.29 -12.50 11.14
CA MET A 94 -0.90 -12.41 11.58
C MET A 94 -0.76 -12.42 13.10
N VAL A 95 -1.67 -11.77 13.85
CA VAL A 95 -1.65 -11.81 15.32
C VAL A 95 -1.92 -13.23 15.83
N TYR A 96 -2.92 -13.90 15.27
CA TYR A 96 -3.19 -15.32 15.58
C TYR A 96 -1.96 -16.19 15.33
N LEU A 97 -1.36 -16.09 14.14
CA LEU A 97 -0.19 -16.88 13.78
C LEU A 97 1.00 -16.61 14.70
N ALA A 98 1.26 -15.36 15.05
CA ALA A 98 2.32 -15.02 16.00
C ALA A 98 2.13 -15.72 17.34
N ARG A 99 0.89 -15.73 17.88
CA ARG A 99 0.56 -16.47 19.10
C ARG A 99 0.71 -17.98 18.93
N LYS A 100 0.26 -18.53 17.80
CA LYS A 100 0.44 -19.95 17.44
C LYS A 100 1.92 -20.35 17.38
N TRP A 101 2.79 -19.45 16.91
CA TRP A 101 4.25 -19.65 16.90
C TRP A 101 4.90 -19.42 18.28
N GLY A 102 4.13 -19.19 19.34
CA GLY A 102 4.65 -18.95 20.69
C GLY A 102 5.33 -17.60 20.87
N LEU A 103 5.10 -16.64 19.97
CA LEU A 103 5.60 -15.28 20.11
C LEU A 103 4.72 -14.48 21.09
N ARG A 104 5.27 -13.37 21.58
CA ARG A 104 4.63 -12.40 22.46
C ARG A 104 4.53 -11.05 21.72
N PRO A 105 3.56 -10.90 20.80
CA PRO A 105 3.43 -9.69 20.00
C PRO A 105 2.90 -8.52 20.83
N LEU A 106 3.37 -7.32 20.52
CA LEU A 106 2.67 -6.06 20.79
C LEU A 106 1.91 -5.66 19.52
N ALA A 107 0.58 -5.60 19.58
CA ALA A 107 -0.21 -5.05 18.49
C ALA A 107 -0.07 -3.52 18.47
N VAL A 108 0.06 -2.95 17.28
CA VAL A 108 0.29 -1.51 17.08
C VAL A 108 -0.68 -0.98 16.05
N HIS A 109 -1.44 0.05 16.41
CA HIS A 109 -2.40 0.71 15.52
C HIS A 109 -2.07 2.20 15.37
N TYR A 110 -2.08 2.69 14.14
CA TYR A 110 -2.14 4.12 13.85
C TYR A 110 -3.58 4.46 13.49
N ASP A 111 -4.23 5.22 14.37
CA ASP A 111 -5.59 5.69 14.14
C ASP A 111 -5.52 7.06 13.47
N ASN A 112 -5.78 7.09 12.16
CA ASN A 112 -5.90 8.33 11.39
C ASN A 112 -7.29 8.97 11.53
N THR A 113 -8.16 8.41 12.37
CA THR A 113 -9.55 8.80 12.65
C THR A 113 -10.54 8.57 11.51
N TRP A 114 -10.16 7.85 10.44
CA TRP A 114 -11.01 7.46 9.31
C TRP A 114 -11.39 5.96 9.31
N ASN A 115 -11.07 5.25 10.39
CA ASN A 115 -11.42 3.85 10.58
C ASN A 115 -12.94 3.63 10.54
N THR A 116 -13.36 2.52 9.95
CA THR A 116 -14.74 2.04 10.07
C THR A 116 -14.99 1.43 11.46
N ALA A 117 -16.25 1.44 11.90
CA ALA A 117 -16.62 0.78 13.15
C ALA A 117 -16.32 -0.72 13.13
N ILE A 118 -16.48 -1.37 11.96
CA ILE A 118 -16.16 -2.79 11.78
C ILE A 118 -14.67 -3.04 12.02
N ALA A 119 -13.79 -2.20 11.49
CA ALA A 119 -12.35 -2.32 11.67
C ALA A 119 -11.95 -2.25 13.15
N THR A 120 -12.43 -1.23 13.86
CA THR A 120 -12.17 -1.05 15.29
C THR A 120 -12.67 -2.23 16.12
N GLU A 121 -13.87 -2.72 15.81
CA GLU A 121 -14.46 -3.86 16.50
C GLU A 121 -13.71 -5.18 16.21
N ASN A 122 -13.25 -5.38 14.97
CA ASN A 122 -12.43 -6.53 14.60
C ASN A 122 -11.09 -6.54 15.34
N ILE A 123 -10.42 -5.39 15.47
CA ILE A 123 -9.20 -5.27 16.29
C ILE A 123 -9.52 -5.71 17.72
N ARG A 124 -10.58 -5.16 18.33
CA ARG A 124 -10.98 -5.48 19.70
C ARG A 124 -11.20 -6.97 19.90
N LYS A 125 -12.05 -7.59 19.05
CA LYS A 125 -12.39 -9.02 19.14
C LYS A 125 -11.17 -9.93 19.09
N VAL A 126 -10.33 -9.75 18.07
CA VAL A 126 -9.17 -10.61 17.85
C VAL A 126 -8.14 -10.45 18.96
N LEU A 127 -7.83 -9.20 19.36
CA LEU A 127 -6.83 -8.96 20.40
C LEU A 127 -7.30 -9.40 21.79
N SER A 128 -8.58 -9.21 22.13
CA SER A 128 -9.15 -9.70 23.38
C SER A 128 -9.14 -11.22 23.46
N ALA A 129 -9.53 -11.93 22.39
CA ALA A 129 -9.53 -13.38 22.35
C ALA A 129 -8.11 -13.98 22.50
N LEU A 130 -7.11 -13.29 21.94
CA LEU A 130 -5.71 -13.74 21.96
C LEU A 130 -4.90 -13.24 23.16
N ASN A 131 -5.51 -12.41 24.02
CA ASN A 131 -4.86 -11.70 25.12
C ASN A 131 -3.59 -10.97 24.68
N VAL A 132 -3.72 -10.11 23.66
CA VAL A 132 -2.61 -9.33 23.07
C VAL A 132 -2.79 -7.85 23.39
N ASP A 133 -1.75 -7.23 23.94
CA ASP A 133 -1.71 -5.81 24.25
C ASP A 133 -1.77 -4.95 22.96
N LEU A 134 -2.47 -3.81 23.04
CA LEU A 134 -2.59 -2.85 21.95
C LEU A 134 -1.92 -1.52 22.30
N TYR A 135 -1.00 -1.07 21.46
CA TYR A 135 -0.48 0.29 21.43
C TYR A 135 -1.16 1.08 20.31
N THR A 136 -1.89 2.14 20.64
CA THR A 136 -2.54 3.01 19.64
C THR A 136 -1.91 4.39 19.64
N HIS A 137 -1.50 4.87 18.46
CA HIS A 137 -1.21 6.29 18.22
C HIS A 137 -2.40 6.92 17.51
N VAL A 138 -3.18 7.71 18.26
CA VAL A 138 -4.30 8.48 17.70
C VAL A 138 -3.79 9.84 17.26
N VAL A 139 -3.95 10.17 15.98
CA VAL A 139 -3.67 11.53 15.49
C VAL A 139 -4.83 12.46 15.84
N ASP A 140 -4.53 13.74 16.04
CA ASP A 140 -5.56 14.77 16.08
C ASP A 140 -6.38 14.72 14.77
N ASN A 141 -7.71 14.63 14.89
CA ASN A 141 -8.59 14.44 13.73
C ASN A 141 -8.52 15.63 12.77
N LYS A 142 -8.43 16.86 13.29
CA LYS A 142 -8.34 18.08 12.49
C LYS A 142 -6.99 18.20 11.78
N GLU A 143 -5.93 17.69 12.38
CA GLU A 143 -4.63 17.54 11.72
C GLU A 143 -4.67 16.50 10.60
N SER A 144 -5.25 15.32 10.82
CA SER A 144 -5.38 14.30 9.77
C SER A 144 -6.22 14.77 8.59
N ASP A 145 -7.36 15.42 8.86
CA ASP A 145 -8.23 15.97 7.83
C ASP A 145 -7.49 17.05 7.02
N ASP A 146 -6.72 17.94 7.67
CA ASP A 146 -5.94 18.97 6.95
C ASP A 146 -4.84 18.37 6.06
N ILE A 147 -4.20 17.28 6.50
CA ILE A 147 -3.22 16.55 5.69
C ILE A 147 -3.90 15.91 4.47
N PHE A 148 -5.01 15.19 4.64
CA PHE A 148 -5.73 14.60 3.50
C PHE A 148 -6.25 15.67 2.54
N ARG A 149 -6.76 16.79 3.07
CA ARG A 149 -7.18 17.94 2.27
C ARG A 149 -6.02 18.52 1.47
N ALA A 150 -4.85 18.71 2.08
CA ALA A 150 -3.65 19.19 1.41
C ALA A 150 -3.20 18.25 0.28
N PHE A 151 -3.25 16.94 0.51
CA PHE A 151 -2.95 15.94 -0.50
C PHE A 151 -3.96 15.93 -1.65
N PHE A 152 -5.25 15.98 -1.35
CA PHE A 152 -6.29 16.09 -2.36
C PHE A 152 -6.08 17.31 -3.25
N LEU A 153 -5.89 18.50 -2.65
CA LEU A 153 -5.62 19.75 -3.38
C LEU A 153 -4.34 19.72 -4.21
N SER A 154 -3.35 18.93 -3.80
CA SER A 154 -2.10 18.82 -4.54
C SER A 154 -2.27 18.10 -5.88
N GLY A 155 -3.35 17.31 -6.05
CA GLY A 155 -3.69 16.61 -7.29
C GLY A 155 -2.79 15.41 -7.61
N VAL A 156 -2.03 14.91 -6.64
CA VAL A 156 -1.10 13.77 -6.77
C VAL A 156 -1.81 12.43 -6.60
N ALA A 157 -1.26 11.36 -7.17
CA ALA A 157 -1.86 10.03 -7.11
C ALA A 157 -2.02 9.49 -5.69
N GLU A 158 -0.98 9.61 -4.86
CA GLU A 158 -0.93 8.95 -3.54
C GLU A 158 -1.49 9.86 -2.43
N ILE A 159 -2.80 10.03 -2.36
CA ILE A 159 -3.45 10.85 -1.32
C ILE A 159 -3.41 10.22 0.08
N GLU A 160 -3.03 8.93 0.15
CA GLU A 160 -2.85 8.19 1.40
C GLU A 160 -1.40 8.06 1.85
N ALA A 161 -0.47 8.71 1.15
CA ALA A 161 0.96 8.73 1.47
C ALA A 161 1.23 8.99 2.96
N ALA A 162 0.44 9.88 3.57
CA ALA A 162 0.56 10.21 4.98
C ALA A 162 0.18 9.03 5.90
N THR A 163 -0.86 8.26 5.57
CA THR A 163 -1.27 7.08 6.34
C THR A 163 -0.19 6.00 6.28
N ASP A 164 0.30 5.67 5.09
CA ASP A 164 1.32 4.63 4.91
C ASP A 164 2.62 4.95 5.64
N LEU A 165 3.07 6.22 5.54
CA LEU A 165 4.27 6.66 6.25
C LEU A 165 4.06 6.58 7.77
N ALA A 166 2.88 7.00 8.26
CA ALA A 166 2.55 7.01 9.68
C ALA A 166 2.45 5.60 10.27
N LEU A 167 1.84 4.65 9.55
CA LEU A 167 1.80 3.24 9.94
C LEU A 167 3.23 2.70 10.14
N ALA A 168 4.12 2.96 9.17
CA ALA A 168 5.52 2.54 9.29
C ALA A 168 6.22 3.23 10.48
N GLU A 169 6.02 4.54 10.66
CA GLU A 169 6.62 5.32 11.74
C GLU A 169 6.20 4.80 13.12
N VAL A 170 4.89 4.63 13.33
CA VAL A 170 4.32 4.23 14.63
C VAL A 170 4.78 2.83 15.02
N MET A 171 4.89 1.91 14.07
CA MET A 171 5.48 0.59 14.32
C MET A 171 6.94 0.68 14.77
N TYR A 172 7.77 1.50 14.11
CA TYR A 172 9.15 1.70 14.54
C TYR A 172 9.23 2.38 15.92
N ARG A 173 8.38 3.39 16.16
CA ARG A 173 8.29 4.10 17.43
C ARG A 173 7.92 3.18 18.57
N ALA A 174 6.89 2.36 18.41
CA ALA A 174 6.47 1.38 19.40
C ALA A 174 7.55 0.31 19.62
N ALA A 175 8.14 -0.21 18.53
CA ALA A 175 9.23 -1.17 18.63
C ALA A 175 10.41 -0.61 19.45
N TRP A 176 10.84 0.62 19.16
CA TRP A 176 11.89 1.29 19.91
C TRP A 176 11.53 1.50 21.38
N ARG A 177 10.34 2.05 21.66
CA ARG A 177 9.85 2.34 23.02
C ARG A 177 9.81 1.10 23.92
N HIS A 178 9.50 -0.05 23.34
CA HIS A 178 9.39 -1.32 24.05
C HIS A 178 10.62 -2.22 23.90
N GLY A 179 11.72 -1.73 23.31
CA GLY A 179 12.97 -2.48 23.15
C GLY A 179 12.86 -3.71 22.24
N ILE A 180 11.91 -3.68 21.29
CA ILE A 180 11.60 -4.74 20.33
C ILE A 180 12.42 -4.52 19.05
N ARG A 181 13.01 -5.60 18.50
CA ARG A 181 13.84 -5.53 17.29
C ARG A 181 13.14 -5.98 16.01
N TYR A 182 11.98 -6.62 16.11
CA TYR A 182 11.29 -7.20 14.95
C TYR A 182 9.89 -6.64 14.80
N VAL A 183 9.54 -6.27 13.58
CA VAL A 183 8.20 -5.88 13.15
C VAL A 183 7.73 -6.92 12.14
N LEU A 184 6.59 -7.55 12.37
CA LEU A 184 5.95 -8.46 11.43
C LEU A 184 4.94 -7.68 10.57
N GLU A 185 5.04 -7.83 9.25
CA GLU A 185 4.13 -7.23 8.29
C GLU A 185 3.26 -8.32 7.63
N GLY A 186 1.95 -8.10 7.61
CA GLY A 186 0.95 -8.98 7.00
C GLY A 186 0.87 -8.91 5.47
N HIS A 187 1.88 -8.38 4.79
CA HIS A 187 1.85 -8.22 3.33
C HIS A 187 2.19 -9.52 2.60
N SER A 188 1.34 -9.94 1.67
CA SER A 188 1.49 -11.14 0.86
C SER A 188 1.53 -10.82 -0.64
N PHE A 189 2.69 -11.02 -1.27
CA PHE A 189 2.85 -10.77 -2.71
C PHE A 189 2.09 -11.78 -3.58
N THR A 190 1.63 -12.90 -3.02
CA THR A 190 0.85 -13.91 -3.73
C THR A 190 -0.63 -13.55 -3.81
N THR A 191 -1.20 -12.97 -2.74
CA THR A 191 -2.63 -12.64 -2.65
C THR A 191 -2.94 -11.18 -2.99
N GLU A 192 -2.04 -10.25 -2.67
CA GLU A 192 -2.21 -8.81 -2.96
C GLU A 192 -1.59 -8.43 -4.31
N GLY A 193 -0.67 -9.27 -4.81
CA GLY A 193 0.05 -9.06 -6.05
C GLY A 193 1.25 -8.13 -5.89
N ILE A 194 1.63 -7.46 -6.97
CA ILE A 194 2.74 -6.51 -6.99
C ILE A 194 2.22 -5.24 -7.64
N THR A 195 2.21 -4.15 -6.88
CA THR A 195 1.83 -2.85 -7.41
C THR A 195 2.86 -2.37 -8.45
N PRO A 196 2.42 -2.00 -9.66
CA PRO A 196 3.30 -1.42 -10.67
C PRO A 196 4.13 -0.24 -10.15
N VAL A 197 5.41 -0.19 -10.55
CA VAL A 197 6.31 0.89 -10.14
C VAL A 197 6.05 2.10 -11.04
N GLY A 198 5.56 3.20 -10.46
CA GLY A 198 5.27 4.40 -11.25
C GLY A 198 4.84 5.61 -10.44
N ARG A 199 3.54 5.88 -10.43
CA ARG A 199 2.93 7.13 -9.98
C ARG A 199 2.93 7.34 -8.46
N ASN A 200 3.17 6.28 -7.69
CA ASN A 200 3.04 6.30 -6.22
C ASN A 200 4.41 6.40 -5.54
N TYR A 201 4.60 7.48 -4.78
CA TYR A 201 5.80 7.76 -4.02
C TYR A 201 5.43 8.49 -2.73
N PHE A 202 6.12 8.16 -1.63
CA PHE A 202 5.99 8.90 -0.39
C PHE A 202 7.27 8.85 0.45
N ASP A 203 7.58 9.96 1.11
CA ASP A 203 8.56 10.07 2.19
C ASP A 203 8.22 11.26 3.09
N GLY A 204 8.92 11.42 4.22
CA GLY A 204 8.65 12.51 5.15
C GLY A 204 8.80 13.91 4.55
N LYS A 205 9.72 14.13 3.61
CA LYS A 205 9.86 15.44 2.96
C LYS A 205 8.73 15.71 1.99
N TYR A 206 8.29 14.68 1.28
CA TYR A 206 7.15 14.75 0.37
C TYR A 206 5.89 15.22 1.10
N ILE A 207 5.52 14.54 2.19
CA ILE A 207 4.36 14.91 3.03
C ILE A 207 4.53 16.31 3.61
N GLN A 208 5.70 16.63 4.17
CA GLN A 208 5.97 17.96 4.72
C GLN A 208 5.85 19.07 3.67
N SER A 209 6.28 18.81 2.43
CA SER A 209 6.28 19.81 1.36
C SER A 209 4.88 20.08 0.80
N ILE A 210 4.06 19.04 0.64
CA ILE A 210 2.65 19.17 0.24
C ILE A 210 1.88 19.90 1.33
N HIS A 211 2.01 19.45 2.58
CA HIS A 211 1.33 20.07 3.70
C HIS A 211 1.76 21.53 3.92
N LYS A 212 3.05 21.86 3.75
CA LYS A 212 3.52 23.26 3.81
C LYS A 212 2.84 24.16 2.76
N ARG A 213 2.50 23.61 1.59
CA ARG A 213 1.92 24.38 0.48
C ARG A 213 0.41 24.52 0.57
N PHE A 214 -0.30 23.48 1.03
CA PHE A 214 -1.76 23.42 0.96
C PHE A 214 -2.45 23.25 2.33
N GLY A 215 -1.70 22.86 3.36
CA GLY A 215 -2.19 22.69 4.72
C GLY A 215 -2.44 24.04 5.39
N ARG A 216 -3.42 24.05 6.29
CA ARG A 216 -3.87 25.22 7.05
C ARG A 216 -3.44 25.14 8.52
N ARG A 217 -3.07 23.96 9.00
CA ARG A 217 -2.72 23.69 10.40
C ARG A 217 -1.24 23.33 10.53
N ARG A 218 -0.77 23.13 11.77
CA ARG A 218 0.56 22.60 12.04
C ARG A 218 0.48 21.10 12.20
N MET A 219 1.50 20.38 11.71
CA MET A 219 1.65 18.97 12.04
C MET A 219 2.31 18.83 13.42
N VAL A 220 1.55 18.39 14.42
CA VAL A 220 1.99 18.25 15.83
C VAL A 220 1.88 16.80 16.27
N SER A 221 0.71 16.20 16.15
CA SER A 221 0.42 14.81 16.55
C SER A 221 0.74 13.80 15.45
N TYR A 222 0.80 14.24 14.18
CA TYR A 222 1.11 13.37 13.04
C TYR A 222 2.53 12.78 13.17
N PRO A 223 2.66 11.45 13.11
CA PRO A 223 3.95 10.78 13.25
C PRO A 223 4.79 10.88 11.96
N LEU A 224 5.31 12.07 11.67
CA LEU A 224 6.15 12.29 10.49
C LEU A 224 7.47 11.51 10.60
N MET A 225 7.71 10.57 9.68
CA MET A 225 8.99 9.89 9.56
C MET A 225 9.98 10.73 8.73
N THR A 226 10.77 11.54 9.43
CA THR A 226 11.89 12.27 8.81
C THR A 226 13.01 11.32 8.42
N PHE A 227 13.90 11.75 7.51
CA PHE A 227 15.07 10.96 7.12
C PHE A 227 15.91 10.53 8.33
N ASN A 228 16.15 11.43 9.29
CA ASN A 228 16.96 11.13 10.47
C ASN A 228 16.30 10.09 11.38
N ARG A 229 14.97 10.13 11.55
CA ARG A 229 14.22 9.10 12.29
C ARG A 229 14.32 7.74 11.61
N PHE A 230 14.12 7.71 10.29
CA PHE A 230 14.25 6.48 9.50
C PHE A 230 15.66 5.87 9.61
N MET A 231 16.70 6.71 9.47
CA MET A 231 18.09 6.27 9.62
C MET A 231 18.41 5.82 11.05
N TRP A 232 17.88 6.51 12.07
CA TRP A 232 18.04 6.11 13.46
C TRP A 232 17.49 4.70 13.70
N TRP A 233 16.26 4.42 13.25
CA TRP A 233 15.65 3.11 13.47
C TRP A 233 16.34 1.99 12.69
N SER A 234 16.80 2.29 11.48
CA SER A 234 17.47 1.31 10.62
C SER A 234 18.90 1.02 11.10
N CYS A 235 19.68 2.06 11.40
CA CYS A 235 21.11 1.94 11.70
C CYS A 235 21.41 1.77 13.19
N ALA A 236 20.78 2.57 14.06
CA ALA A 236 21.06 2.57 15.50
C ALA A 236 20.16 1.59 16.26
N ALA A 237 18.83 1.70 16.10
CA ALA A 237 17.90 0.78 16.76
C ALA A 237 17.91 -0.62 16.13
N ARG A 238 18.34 -0.72 14.87
CA ARG A 238 18.46 -1.96 14.08
C ARG A 238 17.16 -2.77 14.05
N ILE A 239 16.03 -2.07 13.90
CA ILE A 239 14.70 -2.69 13.82
C ILE A 239 14.55 -3.34 12.45
N ARG A 240 14.13 -4.60 12.42
CA ARG A 240 13.98 -5.41 11.21
C ARG A 240 12.53 -5.68 10.90
N LYS A 241 12.19 -5.65 9.62
CA LYS A 241 10.87 -6.01 9.11
C LYS A 241 10.89 -7.42 8.54
N VAL A 242 9.93 -8.24 8.96
CA VAL A 242 9.76 -9.61 8.49
C VAL A 242 8.36 -9.72 7.89
N ARG A 243 8.25 -10.42 6.75
CA ARG A 243 6.97 -10.68 6.09
C ARG A 243 6.70 -12.19 6.11
N PRO A 244 6.05 -12.71 7.16
CA PRO A 244 5.86 -14.16 7.31
C PRO A 244 5.16 -14.83 6.13
N PHE A 245 4.17 -14.15 5.51
CA PHE A 245 3.44 -14.66 4.33
C PHE A 245 4.29 -14.84 3.08
N TRP A 246 5.55 -14.41 3.09
CA TRP A 246 6.48 -14.68 1.99
C TRP A 246 7.07 -16.09 2.08
N TYR A 247 6.99 -16.73 3.24
CA TYR A 247 7.60 -18.03 3.50
C TYR A 247 6.57 -19.16 3.62
N ILE A 248 5.41 -18.87 4.22
CA ILE A 248 4.39 -19.86 4.55
C ILE A 248 3.29 -19.92 3.49
N SER A 249 2.48 -20.99 3.53
CA SER A 249 1.22 -21.04 2.77
C SER A 249 0.19 -20.11 3.42
N TYR A 250 -0.46 -19.30 2.60
CA TYR A 250 -1.45 -18.32 3.04
C TYR A 250 -2.43 -18.01 1.91
N THR A 251 -3.72 -18.03 2.22
CA THR A 251 -4.79 -17.48 1.37
C THR A 251 -5.63 -16.51 2.20
N LYS A 252 -6.17 -15.49 1.54
CA LYS A 252 -6.99 -14.46 2.21
C LYS A 252 -8.37 -15.03 2.56
N GLU A 253 -8.84 -16.00 1.80
CA GLU A 253 -10.10 -16.70 1.96
C GLU A 253 -10.09 -17.56 3.24
N ASP A 254 -9.11 -18.45 3.37
CA ASP A 254 -9.02 -19.34 4.53
C ASP A 254 -8.83 -18.52 5.83
N ALA A 255 -8.02 -17.47 5.75
CA ALA A 255 -7.80 -16.56 6.87
C ALA A 255 -9.09 -15.85 7.30
N ARG A 256 -9.93 -15.39 6.35
CA ARG A 256 -11.24 -14.79 6.64
C ARG A 256 -12.14 -15.80 7.35
N THR A 257 -12.35 -16.96 6.74
CA THR A 257 -13.22 -18.01 7.30
C THR A 257 -12.78 -18.41 8.72
N PHE A 258 -11.47 -18.56 8.93
CA PHE A 258 -10.92 -18.84 10.25
C PHE A 258 -11.25 -17.73 11.26
N LEU A 259 -10.98 -16.47 10.92
CA LEU A 259 -11.21 -15.34 11.83
C LEU A 259 -12.70 -15.15 12.15
N GLU A 260 -13.58 -15.37 11.18
CA GLU A 260 -15.03 -15.30 11.36
C GLU A 260 -15.51 -16.36 12.37
N ASN A 261 -15.07 -17.60 12.19
CA ASN A 261 -15.47 -18.72 13.04
C ASN A 261 -14.89 -18.63 14.46
N GLU A 262 -13.61 -18.30 14.60
CA GLU A 262 -12.91 -18.38 15.89
C GLU A 262 -13.10 -17.13 16.75
N TYR A 263 -13.21 -15.95 16.13
CA TYR A 263 -13.20 -14.67 16.85
C TYR A 263 -14.40 -13.78 16.56
N GLY A 264 -15.36 -14.25 15.75
CA GLY A 264 -16.50 -13.44 15.33
C GLY A 264 -16.08 -12.18 14.55
N TRP A 265 -14.93 -12.24 13.88
CA TRP A 265 -14.48 -11.21 12.95
C TRP A 265 -15.53 -10.99 11.85
N ARG A 266 -15.64 -9.78 11.32
CA ARG A 266 -16.62 -9.47 10.26
C ARG A 266 -15.96 -8.89 9.03
N TYR A 267 -16.32 -9.42 7.87
CA TYR A 267 -15.93 -8.86 6.58
C TYR A 267 -16.58 -7.50 6.36
N TYR A 268 -15.81 -6.57 5.80
CA TYR A 268 -16.17 -5.16 5.62
C TYR A 268 -16.39 -4.79 4.14
N GLY A 269 -16.46 -5.80 3.26
CA GLY A 269 -16.97 -5.64 1.89
C GLY A 269 -15.94 -5.44 0.78
N GLY A 270 -14.63 -5.31 1.07
CA GLY A 270 -13.62 -5.16 0.00
C GLY A 270 -12.19 -5.00 0.49
N HIS A 271 -11.23 -4.83 -0.44
CA HIS A 271 -9.82 -4.63 -0.10
C HIS A 271 -9.56 -3.22 0.43
N HIS A 272 -9.00 -3.11 1.64
CA HIS A 272 -8.72 -1.84 2.33
C HIS A 272 -9.94 -0.96 2.67
N LEU A 273 -11.17 -1.49 2.54
CA LEU A 273 -12.38 -0.77 2.94
C LEU A 273 -12.58 -0.70 4.47
N GLU A 274 -11.59 -1.13 5.28
CA GLU A 274 -11.56 -0.87 6.72
C GLU A 274 -11.39 0.62 7.07
N ASN A 275 -10.97 1.45 6.10
CA ASN A 275 -10.76 2.89 6.26
C ASN A 275 -11.48 3.68 5.15
N ARG A 276 -12.27 4.69 5.52
CA ARG A 276 -13.08 5.47 4.56
C ARG A 276 -12.25 6.38 3.64
N MET A 277 -11.07 6.83 4.09
CA MET A 277 -10.15 7.58 3.22
C MET A 277 -9.65 6.67 2.10
N THR A 278 -9.28 5.43 2.44
CA THR A 278 -8.87 4.41 1.48
C THR A 278 -10.00 3.98 0.56
N ALA A 279 -11.22 3.83 1.09
CA ALA A 279 -12.40 3.56 0.29
C ALA A 279 -12.61 4.64 -0.77
N PHE A 280 -12.50 5.93 -0.41
CA PHE A 280 -12.58 7.04 -1.36
C PHE A 280 -11.42 7.01 -2.37
N TYR A 281 -10.20 6.74 -1.91
CA TYR A 281 -9.02 6.65 -2.77
C TYR A 281 -9.19 5.58 -3.85
N HIS A 282 -9.61 4.37 -3.47
CA HIS A 282 -9.71 3.20 -4.34
C HIS A 282 -10.94 3.25 -5.27
N SER A 283 -12.09 3.71 -4.77
CA SER A 283 -13.35 3.62 -5.53
C SER A 283 -13.71 4.89 -6.30
N VAL A 284 -13.17 6.05 -5.89
CA VAL A 284 -13.50 7.35 -6.49
C VAL A 284 -12.27 8.01 -7.10
N TYR A 285 -11.25 8.31 -6.28
CA TYR A 285 -10.15 9.19 -6.71
C TYR A 285 -9.29 8.58 -7.82
N MET A 286 -8.76 7.37 -7.63
CA MET A 286 -7.91 6.72 -8.63
C MET A 286 -8.65 6.39 -9.93
N PRO A 287 -9.86 5.78 -9.89
CA PRO A 287 -10.58 5.47 -11.11
C PRO A 287 -10.96 6.71 -11.92
N GLN A 288 -11.45 7.76 -11.25
CA GLN A 288 -12.01 8.93 -11.94
C GLN A 288 -10.95 9.94 -12.37
N LYS A 289 -9.94 10.23 -11.53
CA LYS A 289 -8.91 11.24 -11.84
C LYS A 289 -7.71 10.65 -12.58
N PHE A 290 -7.29 9.44 -12.24
CA PHE A 290 -6.06 8.82 -12.79
C PHE A 290 -6.32 7.74 -13.82
N GLY A 291 -7.59 7.36 -14.03
CA GLY A 291 -7.97 6.26 -14.92
C GLY A 291 -7.40 4.91 -14.46
N ALA A 292 -7.10 4.77 -13.17
CA ALA A 292 -6.42 3.62 -12.59
C ALA A 292 -7.32 2.93 -11.59
N ASP A 293 -7.47 1.62 -11.74
CA ASP A 293 -8.28 0.81 -10.84
C ASP A 293 -7.41 -0.22 -10.12
N LEU A 294 -7.27 -0.02 -8.81
CA LEU A 294 -6.39 -0.81 -7.96
C LEU A 294 -6.89 -2.25 -7.76
N ARG A 295 -8.15 -2.56 -8.07
CA ARG A 295 -8.68 -3.93 -8.06
C ARG A 295 -7.93 -4.83 -9.04
N ASN A 296 -7.33 -4.25 -10.09
CA ASN A 296 -6.52 -5.00 -11.05
C ASN A 296 -5.41 -5.80 -10.36
N ASN A 297 -4.79 -5.26 -9.30
CA ASN A 297 -3.72 -5.92 -8.57
C ASN A 297 -4.20 -7.22 -7.91
N THR A 298 -5.27 -7.11 -7.12
CA THR A 298 -5.85 -8.24 -6.38
C THR A 298 -6.48 -9.25 -7.34
N LEU A 299 -7.26 -8.82 -8.33
CA LEU A 299 -7.87 -9.72 -9.33
C LEU A 299 -6.82 -10.44 -10.17
N SER A 300 -5.75 -9.74 -10.57
CA SER A 300 -4.60 -10.38 -11.23
C SER A 300 -3.85 -11.35 -10.32
N ALA A 301 -3.80 -11.09 -9.01
CA ALA A 301 -3.21 -12.02 -8.05
C ALA A 301 -4.06 -13.29 -7.92
N LEU A 302 -5.37 -13.16 -7.75
CA LEU A 302 -6.32 -14.28 -7.69
C LEU A 302 -6.27 -15.15 -8.96
N ALA A 303 -6.23 -14.52 -10.14
CA ALA A 303 -6.06 -15.24 -11.41
C ALA A 303 -4.71 -16.00 -11.48
N ARG A 304 -3.61 -15.39 -11.02
CA ARG A 304 -2.27 -16.02 -11.01
C ARG A 304 -2.19 -17.26 -10.14
N VAL A 305 -2.93 -17.27 -9.03
CA VAL A 305 -2.90 -18.37 -8.05
C VAL A 305 -3.99 -19.41 -8.30
N GLY A 306 -4.85 -19.18 -9.30
CA GLY A 306 -5.93 -20.10 -9.68
C GLY A 306 -7.16 -20.04 -8.78
N SER A 307 -7.25 -19.05 -7.86
CA SER A 307 -8.45 -18.83 -7.04
C SER A 307 -9.63 -18.28 -7.86
N LEU A 308 -9.34 -17.61 -8.97
CA LEU A 308 -10.31 -17.23 -10.00
C LEU A 308 -9.77 -17.66 -11.36
N THR A 309 -10.66 -18.00 -12.28
CA THR A 309 -10.31 -18.06 -13.70
C THR A 309 -9.94 -16.66 -14.21
N ARG A 310 -9.21 -16.59 -15.33
CA ARG A 310 -8.86 -15.29 -15.94
C ARG A 310 -10.12 -14.57 -16.43
N GLU A 311 -11.10 -15.33 -16.90
CA GLU A 311 -12.37 -14.86 -17.41
C GLU A 311 -13.23 -14.26 -16.29
N GLU A 312 -13.32 -14.91 -15.13
CA GLU A 312 -14.01 -14.37 -13.94
C GLU A 312 -13.32 -13.10 -13.42
N ALA A 313 -11.99 -13.13 -13.31
CA ALA A 313 -11.22 -11.97 -12.88
C ALA A 313 -11.39 -10.77 -13.84
N TRP A 314 -11.42 -11.05 -15.15
CA TRP A 314 -11.66 -10.04 -16.19
C TRP A 314 -13.08 -9.48 -16.11
N ALA A 315 -14.09 -10.35 -15.98
CA ALA A 315 -15.49 -9.94 -15.84
C ALA A 315 -15.67 -9.05 -14.60
N ALA A 316 -15.08 -9.44 -13.46
CA ALA A 316 -15.10 -8.65 -12.23
C ALA A 316 -14.43 -7.27 -12.42
N TYR A 317 -13.26 -7.22 -13.07
CA TYR A 317 -12.55 -5.96 -13.34
C TYR A 317 -13.36 -4.99 -14.22
N ASN A 318 -14.21 -5.51 -15.10
CA ASN A 318 -15.06 -4.72 -16.00
C ASN A 318 -16.38 -4.23 -15.39
N THR A 319 -16.62 -4.53 -14.11
CA THR A 319 -17.70 -3.88 -13.34
C THR A 319 -17.18 -2.58 -12.73
N PRO A 320 -17.97 -1.51 -12.56
CA PRO A 320 -17.52 -0.33 -11.83
C PRO A 320 -17.09 -0.66 -10.38
N PRO A 321 -16.10 0.05 -9.80
CA PRO A 321 -15.82 -0.05 -8.38
C PRO A 321 -17.07 0.24 -7.55
N HIS A 322 -17.28 -0.53 -6.49
CA HIS A 322 -18.31 -0.22 -5.51
C HIS A 322 -17.95 1.05 -4.75
N ILE A 323 -18.88 2.00 -4.67
CA ILE A 323 -18.75 3.25 -3.91
C ILE A 323 -19.80 3.19 -2.78
N GLU A 324 -19.35 3.27 -1.52
CA GLU A 324 -20.22 3.34 -0.35
C GLU A 324 -21.17 4.56 -0.48
N GLU A 325 -22.44 4.37 -0.12
CA GLU A 325 -23.42 5.47 -0.11
C GLU A 325 -22.93 6.62 0.77
N GLU A 326 -23.18 7.87 0.37
CA GLU A 326 -22.69 9.08 1.04
C GLU A 326 -21.16 9.22 1.16
N LEU A 327 -20.33 8.31 0.63
CA LEU A 327 -18.86 8.37 0.81
C LEU A 327 -18.25 9.68 0.29
N VAL A 328 -18.69 10.14 -0.88
CA VAL A 328 -18.22 11.40 -1.48
C VAL A 328 -18.69 12.61 -0.67
N ALA A 329 -19.95 12.59 -0.21
CA ALA A 329 -20.51 13.64 0.63
C ALA A 329 -19.77 13.71 1.99
N TYR A 330 -19.53 12.56 2.60
CA TYR A 330 -18.74 12.40 3.82
C TYR A 330 -17.32 12.95 3.65
N PHE A 331 -16.63 12.52 2.58
CA PHE A 331 -15.27 12.98 2.27
C PHE A 331 -15.20 14.50 2.16
N ARG A 332 -16.09 15.10 1.36
CA ARG A 332 -16.12 16.55 1.14
C ARG A 332 -16.47 17.32 2.40
N LYS A 333 -17.50 16.88 3.14
CA LYS A 333 -17.92 17.51 4.40
C LYS A 333 -16.79 17.48 5.42
N ARG A 334 -16.14 16.32 5.58
CA ARG A 334 -15.07 16.13 6.57
C ARG A 334 -13.82 16.94 6.24
N LEU A 335 -13.48 17.05 4.96
CA LEU A 335 -12.35 17.86 4.49
C LEU A 335 -12.68 19.34 4.27
N GLU A 336 -13.91 19.78 4.61
CA GLU A 336 -14.36 21.16 4.45
C GLU A 336 -14.17 21.68 3.00
N LEU A 337 -14.53 20.84 2.01
CA LEU A 337 -14.42 21.12 0.59
C LEU A 337 -15.76 21.57 0.00
N THR A 338 -15.75 22.71 -0.71
CA THR A 338 -16.89 23.12 -1.55
C THR A 338 -17.05 22.17 -2.75
N GLU A 339 -18.24 22.15 -3.37
CA GLU A 339 -18.44 21.45 -4.65
C GLU A 339 -17.44 21.93 -5.71
N GLN A 340 -17.28 23.25 -5.81
CA GLN A 340 -16.42 23.86 -6.81
C GLN A 340 -14.95 23.45 -6.63
N GLU A 341 -14.43 23.46 -5.41
CA GLU A 341 -13.07 22.98 -5.12
C GLU A 341 -12.92 21.49 -5.48
N TYR A 342 -13.87 20.66 -5.07
CA TYR A 342 -13.85 19.23 -5.37
C TYR A 342 -13.81 18.96 -6.88
N GLN A 343 -14.74 19.55 -7.64
CA GLN A 343 -14.82 19.39 -9.09
C GLN A 343 -13.59 19.96 -9.80
N SER A 344 -13.10 21.13 -9.36
CA SER A 344 -11.90 21.73 -9.93
C SER A 344 -10.70 20.79 -9.82
N ILE A 345 -10.50 20.16 -8.65
CA ILE A 345 -9.40 19.20 -8.45
C ILE A 345 -9.62 17.90 -9.22
N MET A 346 -10.84 17.35 -9.21
CA MET A 346 -11.15 16.09 -9.91
C MET A 346 -11.01 16.22 -11.43
N CYS A 347 -11.38 17.37 -12.00
CA CYS A 347 -11.28 17.64 -13.44
C CYS A 347 -9.91 18.17 -13.89
N ALA A 348 -9.08 18.67 -12.97
CA ALA A 348 -7.74 19.14 -13.30
C ALA A 348 -6.82 17.99 -13.76
N PRO A 349 -5.84 18.27 -14.63
CA PRO A 349 -4.83 17.28 -15.02
C PRO A 349 -4.15 16.63 -13.80
N PRO A 350 -3.88 15.31 -13.83
CA PRO A 350 -3.11 14.63 -12.79
C PRO A 350 -1.73 15.23 -12.59
N ARG A 351 -1.27 15.32 -11.34
CA ARG A 351 0.06 15.84 -10.98
C ARG A 351 0.98 14.73 -10.47
N GLY A 352 2.27 14.92 -10.71
CA GLY A 352 3.31 13.96 -10.34
C GLY A 352 3.93 14.28 -8.98
N TRP A 353 4.33 13.25 -8.24
CA TRP A 353 5.05 13.43 -6.97
C TRP A 353 6.39 14.17 -7.14
N HIS A 354 7.00 14.13 -8.33
CA HIS A 354 8.25 14.82 -8.65
C HIS A 354 8.12 16.36 -8.68
N GLU A 355 6.89 16.88 -8.76
CA GLU A 355 6.62 18.33 -8.65
C GLU A 355 6.77 18.86 -7.21
N PHE A 356 6.96 17.95 -6.24
CA PHE A 356 7.11 18.27 -4.83
C PHE A 356 8.49 17.85 -4.32
N PRO A 357 9.11 18.62 -3.42
CA PRO A 357 10.38 18.25 -2.81
C PRO A 357 10.31 16.90 -2.06
N THR A 358 11.23 15.99 -2.38
CA THR A 358 11.33 14.66 -1.76
C THR A 358 12.75 14.35 -1.29
N TYR A 359 12.91 13.24 -0.56
CA TYR A 359 14.21 12.63 -0.28
C TYR A 359 14.72 11.76 -1.44
N LYS A 360 14.03 11.65 -2.58
CA LYS A 360 14.42 10.77 -3.69
C LYS A 360 15.88 10.92 -4.12
N LYS A 361 16.31 12.14 -4.45
CA LYS A 361 17.71 12.44 -4.81
C LYS A 361 18.71 12.17 -3.68
N ARG A 362 18.27 12.20 -2.42
CA ARG A 362 19.11 11.82 -1.27
C ARG A 362 19.27 10.30 -1.21
N PHE A 363 18.18 9.55 -1.37
CA PHE A 363 18.22 8.08 -1.41
C PHE A 363 19.05 7.56 -2.60
N GLU A 364 18.98 8.19 -3.76
CA GLU A 364 19.81 7.86 -4.92
C GLU A 364 21.31 8.08 -4.66
N ARG A 365 21.68 9.21 -4.05
CA ARG A 365 23.08 9.51 -3.69
C ARG A 365 23.63 8.55 -2.63
N LEU A 366 22.77 8.14 -1.69
CA LEU A 366 23.12 7.20 -0.63
C LEU A 366 22.92 5.73 -1.03
N ARG A 367 22.81 5.42 -2.33
CA ARG A 367 22.61 4.04 -2.80
C ARG A 367 23.60 3.03 -2.21
N PRO A 368 24.92 3.29 -2.12
CA PRO A 368 25.85 2.33 -1.52
C PRO A 368 25.50 1.98 -0.07
N LEU A 369 25.13 2.99 0.74
CA LEU A 369 24.68 2.78 2.11
C LEU A 369 23.41 1.93 2.16
N PHE A 370 22.42 2.24 1.32
CA PHE A 370 21.15 1.49 1.32
C PHE A 370 21.29 0.07 0.76
N SER A 371 22.29 -0.22 -0.08
CA SER A 371 22.63 -1.59 -0.49
C SER A 371 23.04 -2.42 0.73
N ILE A 372 23.98 -1.90 1.53
CA ILE A 372 24.48 -2.55 2.75
C ILE A 372 23.33 -2.77 3.75
N LEU A 373 22.47 -1.75 3.94
CA LEU A 373 21.32 -1.87 4.84
C LEU A 373 20.29 -2.90 4.34
N ALA A 374 20.09 -3.00 3.03
CA ALA A 374 19.19 -3.97 2.44
C ALA A 374 19.73 -5.41 2.55
N GLU A 375 21.00 -5.61 2.24
CA GLU A 375 21.70 -6.90 2.40
C GLU A 375 21.72 -7.36 3.87
N SER A 376 21.77 -6.41 4.81
CA SER A 376 21.72 -6.67 6.25
C SER A 376 20.28 -6.84 6.81
N ASN A 377 19.25 -6.81 5.96
CA ASN A 377 17.83 -6.84 6.33
C ASN A 377 17.41 -5.74 7.34
N LEU A 378 18.08 -4.59 7.31
CA LEU A 378 17.74 -3.40 8.11
C LEU A 378 16.81 -2.45 7.37
N VAL A 379 16.84 -2.49 6.03
CA VAL A 379 15.91 -1.79 5.14
C VAL A 379 15.34 -2.81 4.17
N PRO A 380 14.03 -2.81 3.85
CA PRO A 380 13.49 -3.75 2.88
C PRO A 380 14.16 -3.62 1.51
N MET A 381 14.50 -4.74 0.86
CA MET A 381 15.06 -4.72 -0.50
C MET A 381 14.14 -3.98 -1.49
N SER A 382 12.82 -4.08 -1.31
CA SER A 382 11.84 -3.32 -2.09
C SER A 382 12.00 -1.80 -1.95
N PHE A 383 12.40 -1.32 -0.76
CA PHE A 383 12.71 0.10 -0.56
C PHE A 383 13.95 0.49 -1.36
N TYR A 384 15.03 -0.29 -1.26
CA TYR A 384 16.27 -0.03 -2.00
C TYR A 384 16.01 0.08 -3.51
N LEU A 385 15.30 -0.89 -4.08
CA LEU A 385 14.97 -0.91 -5.51
C LEU A 385 14.07 0.26 -5.93
N LYS A 386 13.08 0.63 -5.10
CA LYS A 386 12.12 1.70 -5.44
C LYS A 386 12.69 3.12 -5.23
N TYR A 387 13.46 3.34 -4.16
CA TYR A 387 13.86 4.68 -3.73
C TYR A 387 15.28 5.06 -4.16
N CYS A 388 16.20 4.11 -4.32
CA CYS A 388 17.62 4.40 -4.58
C CYS A 388 18.02 4.41 -6.06
N PHE A 389 17.09 4.11 -6.98
CA PHE A 389 17.33 4.12 -8.43
C PHE A 389 16.48 5.17 -9.15
N PRO A 390 17.00 5.84 -10.18
CA PRO A 390 16.21 6.77 -10.99
C PRO A 390 14.98 6.08 -11.58
N ILE A 391 13.86 6.78 -11.64
CA ILE A 391 12.64 6.27 -12.27
C ILE A 391 12.68 6.67 -13.75
N LYS A 392 12.70 5.68 -14.64
CA LYS A 392 12.60 5.91 -16.09
C LYS A 392 11.23 6.50 -16.42
N GLY A 393 11.19 7.65 -17.09
CA GLY A 393 9.97 8.23 -17.66
C GLY A 393 9.25 9.32 -16.85
N ALA A 394 9.77 9.76 -15.70
CA ALA A 394 9.15 10.87 -14.94
C ALA A 394 9.21 12.23 -15.66
N ALA A 395 10.12 12.39 -16.63
CA ALA A 395 10.23 13.59 -17.47
C ALA A 395 9.59 13.43 -18.86
N ALA A 396 9.24 12.20 -19.28
CA ALA A 396 8.96 11.90 -20.69
C ALA A 396 7.48 12.01 -21.08
N ARG A 397 6.53 11.84 -20.14
CA ARG A 397 5.09 11.84 -20.48
C ARG A 397 4.43 13.23 -20.51
N HIS A 398 5.19 14.31 -20.28
CA HIS A 398 4.67 15.68 -20.38
C HIS A 398 4.79 16.29 -21.78
N ASN A 399 5.62 15.73 -22.67
CA ASN A 399 5.85 16.31 -24.00
C ASN A 399 5.03 15.68 -25.13
N GLU A 400 4.32 14.56 -24.91
CA GLU A 400 3.59 13.86 -26.00
C GLU A 400 2.12 14.27 -26.14
N ASN A 401 1.59 15.12 -25.26
CA ASN A 401 0.19 15.60 -25.34
C ASN A 401 0.04 17.11 -25.61
N VAL A 402 1.09 17.79 -26.11
CA VAL A 402 1.05 19.23 -26.47
C VAL A 402 1.39 19.49 -27.94
N SER A 403 1.66 18.45 -28.77
CA SER A 403 1.95 18.64 -30.20
C SER A 403 0.95 17.96 -31.13
N SER A 404 -0.34 18.29 -31.03
CA SER A 404 -1.28 18.03 -32.14
C SER A 404 -2.55 18.87 -32.05
N SER A 405 -2.44 20.20 -32.18
CA SER A 405 -3.50 21.06 -32.75
C SER A 405 -3.13 22.54 -32.65
N LEU A 406 -2.41 23.05 -33.65
CA LEU A 406 -2.46 24.47 -34.00
C LEU A 406 -2.57 24.55 -35.53
N PRO A 407 -3.70 25.02 -36.09
CA PRO A 407 -3.78 25.31 -37.51
C PRO A 407 -2.89 26.51 -37.84
N GLU A 408 -2.13 26.40 -38.92
CA GLU A 408 -1.43 27.51 -39.56
C GLU A 408 -2.40 28.66 -39.84
N ILE A 409 -2.18 29.83 -39.22
CA ILE A 409 -2.72 31.09 -39.71
C ILE A 409 -1.55 31.87 -40.32
N ARG A 410 -1.54 31.91 -41.65
CA ARG A 410 -0.67 32.77 -42.45
C ARG A 410 -1.06 34.23 -42.29
N ARG A 411 -0.03 35.07 -42.27
CA ARG A 411 -0.04 36.55 -42.33
C ARG A 411 -0.89 37.10 -43.47
N ALA A 412 -1.52 38.25 -43.25
CA ALA A 412 -1.55 39.37 -44.21
C ALA A 412 -1.99 40.68 -43.53
N ALA A 413 -1.23 41.75 -43.84
CA ALA A 413 -1.42 43.18 -43.58
C ALA A 413 -1.38 43.68 -42.12
#